data_AF-A0A1C5QBP2-F1
#
_entry.id   AF-A0A1C5QBP2-F1
#
_cell.length_a   1.000
_cell.length_b   1.000
_cell.length_c   1.000
_cell.angle_alpha   90.00
_cell.angle_beta   90.00
_cell.angle_gamma   90.00
#
_symmetry.space_group_name_H-M   'P 1'
#
loop_
_entity.id
_entity.type
_entity.pdbx_description
1 polymer ?
#
loop_
_entity_poly.entity_id
_entity_poly.type
_entity_poly.pdbx_seq_one_letter_code
_entity_poly.pdbx_strand_id
1 'polypeptide(L)'
;MGIREKLHLFKNKDNAVENSSKEAARKCVLKVQDKFRLRNTDDIVVVGELKGKIQVGDSVYMSNFSDDDGEILVTVVLGIEVGQGKAVREAENCRVGLKLEQAGTYPIKCGTMIYSRATTVEEVHDAYISGLGDTYVSSKQLVLSQKELDELSITDCSEIWRLYAWYKTKVIPAKDDAEKEEVRKRIGVIAKSLVQKVLEASAIYCVYSKITGEPALFSQTVDRQDGTYMCTPPDIWILTKAYKDIFKVRFPEERYEIREIKNDDSHKAIYNFLGYCFYMNGACGVKVVNENTAIAAPEFVPEPDYSNIPEISVPVTNPDLVRWMLLIAQLGQPATDEQKLIYKLYFRFLSIEMTKARFIIPTKTSEDFPEPDENGKTVLKKDMQISLPTIEGKHNNAAVRMYTDWKRLQDAMGDGWKGMIQPIDGIIDQFDCAINLTEHEKAGCYVDKEMFREMQSFEKDFQQNN
;
A
#
# COMPACT_ATOMS: atom_id res chain seq x y z
N MET A 1 -18.69 -0.45 4.17
CA MET A 1 -19.42 -1.72 4.21
C MET A 1 -18.91 -2.57 3.05
N GLY A 2 -18.22 -3.66 3.36
CA GLY A 2 -17.62 -4.55 2.36
C GLY A 2 -18.68 -5.31 1.56
N ILE A 3 -18.34 -5.84 0.39
CA ILE A 3 -19.26 -6.62 -0.47
C ILE A 3 -19.85 -7.82 0.28
N ARG A 4 -19.06 -8.47 1.15
CA ARG A 4 -19.55 -9.53 2.06
C ARG A 4 -20.65 -9.02 2.97
N GLU A 5 -20.48 -7.85 3.60
CA GLU A 5 -21.49 -7.26 4.49
C GLU A 5 -22.73 -6.82 3.73
N LYS A 6 -22.57 -6.22 2.54
CA LYS A 6 -23.68 -5.89 1.64
C LYS A 6 -24.48 -7.16 1.34
N LEU A 7 -23.84 -8.26 0.94
CA LEU A 7 -24.50 -9.55 0.67
C LEU A 7 -25.08 -10.23 1.92
N HIS A 8 -24.46 -10.08 3.09
CA HIS A 8 -24.98 -10.61 4.36
C HIS A 8 -26.20 -9.84 4.89
N LEU A 9 -26.26 -8.52 4.72
CA LEU A 9 -27.42 -7.70 5.08
C LEU A 9 -28.67 -8.08 4.27
N PHE A 10 -28.51 -8.61 3.06
CA PHE A 10 -29.62 -9.12 2.25
C PHE A 10 -30.08 -10.55 2.61
N LYS A 11 -29.32 -11.31 3.41
CA LYS A 11 -29.86 -12.54 4.03
C LYS A 11 -30.92 -12.23 5.10
N ASN A 12 -30.88 -11.05 5.71
CA ASN A 12 -31.75 -10.69 6.84
C ASN A 12 -32.96 -9.81 6.47
N LYS A 13 -33.10 -9.35 5.21
CA LYS A 13 -34.19 -8.45 4.80
C LYS A 13 -35.40 -9.13 4.12
N ASP A 14 -35.34 -10.42 3.78
CA ASP A 14 -36.45 -11.14 3.13
C ASP A 14 -37.09 -12.16 4.09
N ASN A 15 -37.84 -11.67 5.09
CA ASN A 15 -38.93 -12.44 5.70
C ASN A 15 -40.25 -11.84 5.25
N ALA A 16 -40.54 -11.97 3.95
CA ALA A 16 -41.88 -11.75 3.41
C ALA A 16 -42.10 -12.61 2.17
N VAL A 17 -42.93 -13.65 2.37
CA VAL A 17 -43.62 -14.47 1.37
C VAL A 17 -42.77 -15.50 0.61
N GLU A 18 -42.47 -16.61 1.30
CA GLU A 18 -42.24 -17.92 0.66
C GLU A 18 -43.54 -18.37 -0.03
N ASN A 19 -43.56 -18.33 -1.36
CA ASN A 19 -44.42 -19.18 -2.18
C ASN A 19 -43.91 -19.24 -3.62
N SER A 20 -43.00 -20.18 -3.91
CA SER A 20 -43.10 -21.08 -5.07
C SER A 20 -41.96 -22.11 -5.08
N SER A 21 -42.34 -23.34 -5.44
CA SER A 21 -41.54 -24.53 -5.81
C SER A 21 -40.01 -24.49 -5.67
N LYS A 22 -39.46 -25.46 -4.91
CA LYS A 22 -38.03 -25.83 -4.85
C LYS A 22 -37.53 -26.40 -6.20
N GLU A 23 -37.41 -25.57 -7.22
CA GLU A 23 -36.35 -25.74 -8.21
C GLU A 23 -35.05 -25.33 -7.52
N ALA A 24 -34.00 -26.16 -7.59
CA ALA A 24 -32.68 -25.76 -7.09
C ALA A 24 -32.31 -24.43 -7.76
N ALA A 25 -32.04 -23.39 -6.96
CA ALA A 25 -31.75 -22.05 -7.47
C ALA A 25 -30.64 -22.14 -8.53
N ARG A 26 -30.96 -21.74 -9.78
CA ARG A 26 -30.02 -21.83 -10.90
C ARG A 26 -28.80 -20.99 -10.56
N LYS A 27 -27.62 -21.60 -10.67
CA LYS A 27 -26.35 -20.98 -10.34
C LYS A 27 -25.68 -20.51 -11.62
N CYS A 28 -25.34 -19.23 -11.69
CA CYS A 28 -24.60 -18.67 -12.82
C CYS A 28 -23.67 -17.52 -12.44
N VAL A 29 -22.63 -17.35 -13.24
CA VAL A 29 -21.79 -16.16 -13.28
C VAL A 29 -21.42 -15.86 -14.73
N LEU A 30 -21.55 -14.60 -15.13
CA LEU A 30 -21.24 -14.09 -16.46
C LEU A 30 -20.17 -13.01 -16.32
N LYS A 31 -19.08 -13.19 -17.07
CA LYS A 31 -17.99 -12.23 -17.19
C LYS A 31 -18.32 -11.26 -18.32
N VAL A 32 -18.72 -10.02 -18.00
CA VAL A 32 -19.06 -9.03 -19.04
C VAL A 32 -17.80 -8.59 -19.78
N GLN A 33 -17.85 -8.68 -21.12
CA GLN A 33 -16.79 -8.29 -22.05
C GLN A 33 -17.16 -7.06 -22.85
N ASP A 34 -18.45 -6.87 -23.18
CA ASP A 34 -18.93 -5.74 -23.98
C ASP A 34 -20.39 -5.39 -23.66
N LYS A 35 -20.83 -4.21 -24.09
CA LYS A 35 -22.21 -3.71 -23.89
C LYS A 35 -22.72 -2.91 -25.10
N PHE A 36 -24.02 -3.01 -25.35
CA PHE A 36 -24.72 -2.31 -26.41
C PHE A 36 -25.99 -1.65 -25.85
N ARG A 37 -26.06 -0.32 -25.94
CA ARG A 37 -27.25 0.43 -25.57
C ARG A 37 -28.31 0.30 -26.67
N LEU A 38 -29.52 -0.04 -26.27
CA LEU A 38 -30.67 -0.07 -27.14
C LEU A 38 -31.26 1.34 -27.28
N ARG A 39 -31.86 1.64 -28.45
CA ARG A 39 -32.50 2.94 -28.67
C ARG A 39 -33.85 2.98 -27.97
N ASN A 40 -34.18 4.14 -27.38
CA ASN A 40 -35.49 4.44 -26.79
C ASN A 40 -35.91 3.49 -25.65
N THR A 41 -34.96 2.90 -24.93
CA THR A 41 -35.19 2.09 -23.73
C THR A 41 -33.98 2.19 -22.82
N ASP A 42 -34.19 2.01 -21.52
CA ASP A 42 -33.12 1.84 -20.53
C ASP A 42 -32.64 0.38 -20.45
N ASP A 43 -33.18 -0.53 -21.27
CA ASP A 43 -32.63 -1.87 -21.43
C ASP A 43 -31.25 -1.83 -22.09
N ILE A 44 -30.41 -2.80 -21.73
CA ILE A 44 -29.06 -2.92 -22.28
C ILE A 44 -28.80 -4.36 -22.70
N VAL A 45 -27.99 -4.54 -23.74
CA VAL A 45 -27.44 -5.85 -24.08
C VAL A 45 -26.00 -5.91 -23.57
N VAL A 46 -25.67 -6.94 -22.81
CA VAL A 46 -24.31 -7.25 -22.41
C VAL A 46 -23.85 -8.52 -23.08
N VAL A 47 -22.57 -8.60 -23.44
CA VAL A 47 -21.97 -9.80 -24.03
C VAL A 47 -20.89 -10.31 -23.10
N GLY A 48 -20.85 -11.63 -22.87
CA GLY A 48 -19.88 -12.23 -21.99
C GLY A 48 -19.84 -13.75 -22.03
N GLU A 49 -18.89 -14.31 -21.29
CA GLU A 49 -18.75 -15.76 -21.10
C GLU A 49 -19.52 -16.20 -19.86
N LEU A 50 -20.53 -17.07 -20.06
CA LEU A 50 -21.38 -17.60 -19.01
C LEU A 50 -20.77 -18.90 -18.47
N LYS A 51 -20.73 -19.02 -17.15
CA LYS A 51 -20.51 -20.27 -16.43
C LYS A 51 -21.75 -20.59 -15.59
N GLY A 52 -22.20 -21.83 -15.65
CA GLY A 52 -23.50 -22.24 -15.11
C GLY A 52 -24.65 -21.99 -16.09
N LYS A 53 -25.88 -22.01 -15.57
CA LYS A 53 -27.11 -22.01 -16.36
C LYS A 53 -27.92 -20.74 -16.10
N ILE A 54 -28.46 -20.12 -17.15
CA ILE A 54 -29.34 -18.95 -17.07
C ILE A 54 -30.53 -19.08 -18.02
N GLN A 55 -31.68 -18.52 -17.62
CA GLN A 55 -32.93 -18.54 -18.38
C GLN A 55 -33.52 -17.12 -18.51
N VAL A 56 -34.26 -16.88 -19.59
CA VAL A 56 -35.11 -15.68 -19.71
C VAL A 56 -36.11 -15.66 -18.55
N GLY A 57 -36.20 -14.51 -17.88
CA GLY A 57 -36.99 -14.30 -16.67
C GLY A 57 -36.20 -14.45 -15.37
N ASP A 58 -34.97 -14.96 -15.41
CA ASP A 58 -34.13 -15.05 -14.21
C ASP A 58 -33.79 -13.65 -13.68
N SER A 59 -33.90 -13.46 -12.37
CA SER A 59 -33.38 -12.28 -11.67
C SER A 59 -31.91 -12.49 -11.35
N VAL A 60 -31.07 -11.52 -11.70
CA VAL A 60 -29.62 -11.56 -11.55
C VAL A 60 -29.09 -10.30 -10.87
N TYR A 61 -27.98 -10.46 -10.17
CA TYR A 61 -27.21 -9.36 -9.61
C TYR A 61 -26.17 -8.91 -10.62
N MET A 62 -25.93 -7.60 -10.68
CA MET A 62 -24.86 -7.00 -11.45
C MET A 62 -24.02 -6.11 -10.54
N SER A 63 -22.70 -6.32 -10.55
CA SER A 63 -21.78 -5.53 -9.72
C SER A 63 -20.41 -5.32 -10.37
N ASN A 64 -19.84 -4.13 -10.20
CA ASN A 64 -18.42 -3.89 -10.39
C ASN A 64 -17.66 -4.29 -9.12
N PHE A 65 -17.05 -5.47 -9.13
CA PHE A 65 -16.45 -6.07 -7.92
C PHE A 65 -15.27 -5.26 -7.35
N SER A 66 -14.63 -4.48 -8.21
CA SER A 66 -13.41 -3.73 -7.93
C SER A 66 -13.63 -2.29 -7.44
N ASP A 67 -14.87 -1.79 -7.54
CA ASP A 67 -15.21 -0.40 -7.23
C ASP A 67 -15.53 -0.23 -5.73
N ASP A 68 -14.87 0.73 -5.08
CA ASP A 68 -14.94 0.99 -3.64
C ASP A 68 -16.35 1.27 -3.11
N ASP A 69 -17.15 1.95 -3.92
CA ASP A 69 -18.54 2.30 -3.64
C ASP A 69 -19.51 1.72 -4.68
N GLY A 70 -19.10 0.64 -5.35
CA GLY A 70 -19.92 -0.05 -6.35
C GLY A 70 -21.30 -0.44 -5.81
N GLU A 71 -22.35 -0.01 -6.51
CA GLU A 71 -23.71 -0.46 -6.26
C GLU A 71 -23.94 -1.84 -6.88
N ILE A 72 -24.78 -2.64 -6.23
CA ILE A 72 -25.24 -3.91 -6.77
C ILE A 72 -26.64 -3.67 -7.33
N LEU A 73 -26.79 -3.80 -8.64
CA LEU A 73 -28.10 -3.74 -9.30
C LEU A 73 -28.71 -5.14 -9.33
N VAL A 74 -30.01 -5.25 -9.06
CA VAL A 74 -30.79 -6.45 -9.36
C VAL A 74 -31.61 -6.16 -10.62
N THR A 75 -31.50 -7.01 -11.62
CA THR A 75 -32.19 -6.86 -12.93
C THR A 75 -32.70 -8.21 -13.41
N VAL A 76 -33.56 -8.19 -14.43
CA VAL A 76 -34.17 -9.38 -15.03
C VAL A 76 -33.61 -9.62 -16.42
N VAL A 77 -33.34 -10.88 -16.74
CA VAL A 77 -32.94 -11.30 -18.09
C VAL A 77 -34.16 -11.32 -19.01
N LEU A 78 -34.25 -10.35 -19.92
CA LEU A 78 -35.35 -10.23 -20.89
C LEU A 78 -35.15 -11.08 -22.14
N GLY A 79 -33.91 -11.45 -22.45
CA GLY A 79 -33.57 -12.21 -23.65
C GLY A 79 -32.16 -12.74 -23.62
N ILE A 80 -31.93 -13.86 -24.31
CA ILE A 80 -30.63 -14.52 -24.43
C ILE A 80 -30.35 -14.81 -25.91
N GLU A 81 -29.17 -14.44 -26.38
CA GLU A 81 -28.63 -14.85 -27.68
C GLU A 81 -27.31 -15.61 -27.50
N VAL A 82 -27.14 -16.75 -28.17
CA VAL A 82 -25.90 -17.56 -28.15
C VAL A 82 -25.10 -17.43 -29.46
N GLY A 83 -25.29 -16.30 -30.14
CA GLY A 83 -24.77 -16.02 -31.48
C GLY A 83 -25.72 -15.10 -32.24
N GLN A 84 -25.23 -14.47 -33.30
CA GLN A 84 -25.98 -13.44 -34.03
C GLN A 84 -27.36 -13.94 -34.49
N GLY A 85 -28.42 -13.33 -33.96
CA GLY A 85 -29.81 -13.65 -34.31
C GLY A 85 -30.31 -15.00 -33.79
N LYS A 86 -29.53 -15.70 -32.96
CA LYS A 86 -29.89 -17.01 -32.39
C LYS A 86 -30.41 -16.84 -30.97
N ALA A 87 -31.66 -16.38 -30.88
CA ALA A 87 -32.37 -16.24 -29.62
C ALA A 87 -32.72 -17.61 -29.01
N VAL A 88 -32.49 -17.76 -27.70
CA VAL A 88 -32.79 -18.97 -26.93
C VAL A 88 -33.51 -18.59 -25.64
N ARG A 89 -34.23 -19.56 -25.05
CA ARG A 89 -34.87 -19.35 -23.73
C ARG A 89 -33.92 -19.62 -22.58
N GLU A 90 -32.88 -20.42 -22.80
CA GLU A 90 -31.93 -20.88 -21.79
C GLU A 90 -30.55 -21.04 -22.43
N ALA A 91 -29.50 -20.76 -21.65
CA ALA A 91 -28.11 -20.99 -22.03
C ALA A 91 -27.30 -21.55 -20.86
N GLU A 92 -26.27 -22.32 -21.18
CA GLU A 92 -25.38 -22.95 -20.20
C GLU A 92 -23.94 -23.00 -20.73
N ASN A 93 -22.99 -22.57 -19.90
CA ASN A 93 -21.53 -22.69 -20.13
C ASN A 93 -21.07 -22.23 -21.53
N CYS A 94 -21.52 -21.08 -21.99
CA CYS A 94 -21.21 -20.57 -23.33
C CYS A 94 -21.16 -19.04 -23.39
N ARG A 95 -20.68 -18.51 -24.51
CA ARG A 95 -20.76 -17.08 -24.79
C ARG A 95 -22.20 -16.68 -25.08
N VAL A 96 -22.68 -15.64 -24.40
CA VAL A 96 -24.05 -15.15 -24.52
C VAL A 96 -24.10 -13.62 -24.67
N GLY A 97 -25.10 -13.15 -25.39
CA GLY A 97 -25.65 -11.80 -25.28
C GLY A 97 -26.89 -11.84 -24.39
N LEU A 98 -26.89 -11.12 -23.27
CA LEU A 98 -28.05 -10.98 -22.40
C LEU A 98 -28.68 -9.61 -22.59
N LYS A 99 -29.97 -9.57 -22.89
CA LYS A 99 -30.77 -8.35 -22.76
C LYS A 99 -31.24 -8.23 -21.31
N LEU A 100 -30.89 -7.14 -20.65
CA LEU A 100 -31.20 -6.86 -19.25
C LEU A 100 -32.18 -5.70 -19.13
N GLU A 101 -33.12 -5.83 -18.21
CA GLU A 101 -34.15 -4.83 -17.93
C GLU A 101 -33.57 -3.62 -17.21
N GLN A 102 -33.83 -2.41 -17.72
CA GLN A 102 -33.55 -1.12 -17.06
C GLN A 102 -32.12 -0.95 -16.49
N ALA A 103 -31.13 -1.58 -17.13
CA ALA A 103 -29.74 -1.57 -16.67
C ALA A 103 -28.83 -0.57 -17.44
N GLY A 104 -29.40 0.28 -18.30
CA GLY A 104 -28.67 1.17 -19.19
C GLY A 104 -27.95 2.35 -18.51
N THR A 105 -28.40 2.72 -17.31
CA THR A 105 -27.78 3.76 -16.46
C THR A 105 -26.65 3.21 -15.59
N TYR A 106 -26.59 1.88 -15.40
CA TYR A 106 -25.53 1.25 -14.61
C TYR A 106 -24.17 1.42 -15.31
N PRO A 107 -23.07 1.73 -14.58
CA PRO A 107 -21.74 1.93 -15.14
C PRO A 107 -21.06 0.59 -15.50
N ILE A 108 -21.65 -0.14 -16.45
CA ILE A 108 -21.12 -1.42 -16.94
C ILE A 108 -19.76 -1.19 -17.61
N LYS A 109 -18.75 -1.97 -17.24
CA LYS A 109 -17.42 -1.98 -17.85
C LYS A 109 -16.94 -3.42 -18.04
N CYS A 110 -15.83 -3.59 -18.74
CA CYS A 110 -15.16 -4.89 -18.72
C CYS A 110 -14.76 -5.23 -17.27
N GLY A 111 -15.12 -6.41 -16.79
CA GLY A 111 -14.97 -6.80 -15.39
C GLY A 111 -16.23 -6.63 -14.53
N THR A 112 -17.32 -6.05 -15.06
CA THR A 112 -18.64 -6.14 -14.43
C THR A 112 -19.09 -7.60 -14.39
N MET A 113 -19.51 -8.07 -13.21
CA MET A 113 -20.00 -9.43 -13.02
C MET A 113 -21.52 -9.46 -12.97
N ILE A 114 -22.11 -10.42 -13.68
CA ILE A 114 -23.53 -10.75 -13.54
C ILE A 114 -23.65 -12.14 -12.94
N TYR A 115 -24.46 -12.34 -11.90
CA TYR A 115 -24.52 -13.60 -11.20
C TYR A 115 -25.86 -13.84 -10.52
N SER A 116 -26.16 -15.12 -10.30
CA SER A 116 -27.34 -15.55 -9.56
C SER A 116 -27.17 -15.36 -8.04
N ARG A 117 -28.29 -15.36 -7.29
CA ARG A 117 -28.29 -15.37 -5.82
C ARG A 117 -27.51 -16.55 -5.21
N ALA A 118 -27.47 -17.68 -5.93
CA ALA A 118 -26.82 -18.91 -5.46
C ALA A 118 -25.29 -18.87 -5.61
N THR A 119 -24.73 -17.86 -6.28
CA THR A 119 -23.29 -17.72 -6.53
C THR A 119 -22.60 -17.09 -5.32
N THR A 120 -21.49 -17.69 -4.89
CA THR A 120 -20.72 -17.20 -3.74
C THR A 120 -19.81 -16.03 -4.12
N VAL A 121 -19.39 -15.23 -3.14
CA VAL A 121 -18.45 -14.11 -3.35
C VAL A 121 -17.13 -14.58 -3.95
N GLU A 122 -16.62 -15.74 -3.52
CA GLU A 122 -15.39 -16.33 -4.03
C GLU A 122 -15.50 -16.69 -5.50
N GLU A 123 -16.62 -17.29 -5.92
CA GLU A 123 -16.84 -17.63 -7.33
C GLU A 123 -17.01 -16.39 -8.22
N VAL A 124 -17.65 -15.33 -7.70
CA VAL A 124 -17.74 -14.04 -8.40
C VAL A 124 -16.35 -13.42 -8.53
N HIS A 125 -15.55 -13.45 -7.47
CA HIS A 125 -14.17 -12.95 -7.49
C HIS A 125 -13.29 -13.72 -8.48
N ASP A 126 -13.35 -15.05 -8.48
CA ASP A 126 -12.58 -15.89 -9.41
C ASP A 126 -12.97 -15.63 -10.87
N ALA A 127 -14.27 -15.46 -11.13
CA ALA A 127 -14.77 -15.08 -12.45
C ALA A 127 -14.27 -13.67 -12.85
N TYR A 128 -14.25 -12.72 -11.92
CA TYR A 128 -13.70 -11.38 -12.15
C TYR A 128 -12.21 -11.43 -12.50
N ILE A 129 -11.38 -12.12 -11.72
CA ILE A 129 -9.94 -12.28 -11.98
C ILE A 129 -9.70 -12.95 -13.34
N SER A 130 -10.43 -14.03 -13.63
CA SER A 130 -10.36 -14.70 -14.94
C SER A 130 -10.77 -13.76 -16.08
N GLY A 131 -11.83 -12.96 -15.90
CA GLY A 131 -12.31 -12.03 -16.93
C GLY A 131 -11.33 -10.92 -17.27
N LEU A 132 -10.63 -10.40 -16.26
CA LEU A 132 -9.53 -9.46 -16.45
C LEU A 132 -8.36 -10.10 -17.19
N GLY A 133 -7.99 -11.32 -16.80
CA GLY A 133 -6.93 -12.09 -17.47
C GLY A 133 -7.25 -12.36 -18.94
N ASP A 134 -8.46 -12.86 -19.23
CA ASP A 134 -8.90 -13.15 -20.60
C ASP A 134 -8.83 -11.88 -21.47
N THR A 135 -9.39 -10.77 -20.98
CA THR A 135 -9.55 -9.56 -21.79
C THR A 135 -8.26 -8.76 -21.90
N TYR A 136 -7.65 -8.39 -20.78
CA TYR A 136 -6.55 -7.42 -20.76
C TYR A 136 -5.19 -8.09 -20.93
N VAL A 137 -5.01 -9.32 -20.44
CA VAL A 137 -3.74 -10.05 -20.54
C VAL A 137 -3.69 -10.88 -21.81
N SER A 138 -4.60 -11.82 -21.99
CA SER A 138 -4.58 -12.76 -23.12
C SER A 138 -4.92 -12.08 -24.45
N SER A 139 -6.07 -11.42 -24.55
CA SER A 139 -6.53 -10.81 -25.81
C SER A 139 -5.79 -9.52 -26.16
N LYS A 140 -5.70 -8.57 -25.22
CA LYS A 140 -5.14 -7.23 -25.49
C LYS A 140 -3.63 -7.13 -25.27
N GLN A 141 -3.02 -8.10 -24.58
CA GLN A 141 -1.59 -8.06 -24.22
C GLN A 141 -1.20 -6.73 -23.57
N LEU A 142 -2.07 -6.18 -22.72
CA LEU A 142 -1.89 -4.89 -22.02
C LEU A 142 -1.81 -3.63 -22.91
N VAL A 143 -2.25 -3.73 -24.16
CA VAL A 143 -2.40 -2.55 -25.03
C VAL A 143 -3.77 -1.94 -24.77
N LEU A 144 -3.80 -0.89 -23.96
CA LEU A 144 -5.02 -0.23 -23.47
C LEU A 144 -5.15 1.17 -24.07
N SER A 145 -6.38 1.53 -24.44
CA SER A 145 -6.74 2.91 -24.77
C SER A 145 -6.87 3.77 -23.52
N GLN A 146 -6.76 5.09 -23.67
CA GLN A 146 -6.94 6.02 -22.54
C GLN A 146 -8.32 5.87 -21.89
N LYS A 147 -9.38 5.73 -22.70
CA LYS A 147 -10.75 5.51 -22.21
C LYS A 147 -10.83 4.28 -21.29
N GLU A 148 -10.16 3.20 -21.64
CA GLU A 148 -10.15 2.00 -20.80
C GLU A 148 -9.41 2.26 -19.50
N LEU A 149 -8.23 2.89 -19.55
CA LEU A 149 -7.48 3.27 -18.35
C LEU A 149 -8.33 4.15 -17.42
N ASP A 150 -9.10 5.08 -17.97
CA ASP A 150 -9.98 5.96 -17.20
C ASP A 150 -11.10 5.17 -16.48
N GLU A 151 -11.69 4.16 -17.15
CA GLU A 151 -12.75 3.31 -16.60
C GLU A 151 -12.26 2.28 -15.55
N LEU A 152 -10.97 1.93 -15.55
CA LEU A 152 -10.38 1.01 -14.59
C LEU A 152 -10.24 1.65 -13.19
N SER A 153 -10.59 0.89 -12.16
CA SER A 153 -10.32 1.23 -10.76
C SER A 153 -8.85 0.94 -10.38
N ILE A 154 -8.42 1.43 -9.22
CA ILE A 154 -7.11 1.07 -8.62
C ILE A 154 -6.97 -0.45 -8.52
N THR A 155 -8.03 -1.12 -8.07
CA THR A 155 -8.09 -2.58 -7.94
C THR A 155 -7.95 -3.29 -9.29
N ASP A 156 -8.66 -2.81 -10.32
CA ASP A 156 -8.57 -3.37 -11.67
C ASP A 156 -7.13 -3.26 -12.20
N CYS A 157 -6.56 -2.06 -12.15
CA CYS A 157 -5.19 -1.78 -12.59
C CYS A 157 -4.18 -2.69 -11.87
N SER A 158 -4.31 -2.84 -10.55
CA SER A 158 -3.40 -3.67 -9.76
C SER A 158 -3.51 -5.16 -10.10
N GLU A 159 -4.72 -5.69 -10.27
CA GLU A 159 -4.92 -7.10 -10.65
C GLU A 159 -4.47 -7.37 -12.09
N ILE A 160 -4.78 -6.47 -13.03
CA ILE A 160 -4.33 -6.57 -14.42
C ILE A 160 -2.81 -6.57 -14.49
N TRP A 161 -2.13 -5.68 -13.75
CA TRP A 161 -0.67 -5.69 -13.64
C TRP A 161 -0.19 -7.04 -13.15
N ARG A 162 -0.67 -7.51 -11.99
CA ARG A 162 -0.24 -8.77 -11.37
C ARG A 162 -0.40 -9.95 -12.34
N LEU A 163 -1.56 -10.05 -12.98
CA LEU A 163 -1.87 -11.10 -13.95
C LEU A 163 -0.94 -11.03 -15.18
N TYR A 164 -0.69 -9.84 -15.70
CA TYR A 164 0.20 -9.66 -16.85
C TYR A 164 1.66 -10.01 -16.53
N ALA A 165 2.15 -9.54 -15.38
CA ALA A 165 3.49 -9.86 -14.90
C ALA A 165 3.66 -11.38 -14.68
N TRP A 166 2.69 -12.03 -14.05
CA TRP A 166 2.68 -13.49 -13.90
C TRP A 166 2.67 -14.21 -15.26
N TYR A 167 1.82 -13.78 -16.19
CA TYR A 167 1.73 -14.38 -17.53
C TYR A 167 3.07 -14.29 -18.28
N LYS A 168 3.73 -13.13 -18.25
CA LYS A 168 5.02 -12.88 -18.92
C LYS A 168 6.25 -13.41 -18.20
N THR A 169 6.10 -13.95 -17.00
CA THR A 169 7.22 -14.56 -16.24
C THR A 169 7.06 -16.07 -16.07
N LYS A 170 5.84 -16.60 -16.05
CA LYS A 170 5.56 -18.02 -15.74
C LYS A 170 4.92 -18.79 -16.88
N VAL A 171 4.08 -18.15 -17.70
CA VAL A 171 3.32 -18.84 -18.75
C VAL A 171 3.99 -18.71 -20.11
N ILE A 172 4.26 -17.47 -20.53
CA ILE A 172 4.99 -17.16 -21.75
C ILE A 172 6.12 -16.20 -21.37
N PRO A 173 7.26 -16.73 -20.87
CA PRO A 173 8.41 -15.93 -20.53
C PRO A 173 8.90 -15.11 -21.73
N ALA A 174 9.24 -13.84 -21.47
CA ALA A 174 9.93 -13.02 -22.46
C ALA A 174 11.25 -13.69 -22.87
N LYS A 175 11.48 -13.81 -24.17
CA LYS A 175 12.57 -14.62 -24.72
C LYS A 175 13.90 -13.87 -24.75
N ASP A 176 13.84 -12.55 -24.90
CA ASP A 176 14.99 -11.67 -25.02
C ASP A 176 14.77 -10.36 -24.26
N ASP A 177 15.81 -9.52 -24.23
CA ASP A 177 15.77 -8.25 -23.50
C ASP A 177 14.87 -7.21 -24.16
N ALA A 178 14.64 -7.29 -25.48
CA ALA A 178 13.72 -6.39 -26.18
C ALA A 178 12.26 -6.68 -25.78
N GLU A 179 11.87 -7.95 -25.70
CA GLU A 179 10.56 -8.37 -25.19
C GLU A 179 10.39 -8.00 -23.71
N LYS A 180 11.43 -8.17 -22.88
CA LYS A 180 11.38 -7.74 -21.47
C LYS A 180 11.16 -6.24 -21.35
N GLU A 181 11.83 -5.45 -22.19
CA GLU A 181 11.69 -4.00 -22.21
C GLU A 181 10.29 -3.57 -22.68
N GLU A 182 9.73 -4.24 -23.69
CA GLU A 182 8.35 -4.01 -24.12
C GLU A 182 7.33 -4.36 -23.02
N VAL A 183 7.55 -5.46 -22.28
CA VAL A 183 6.73 -5.82 -21.11
C VAL A 183 6.80 -4.73 -20.04
N ARG A 184 8.00 -4.21 -19.74
CA ARG A 184 8.20 -3.10 -18.78
C ARG A 184 7.49 -1.83 -19.24
N LYS A 185 7.59 -1.46 -20.51
CA LYS A 185 6.90 -0.28 -21.07
C LYS A 185 5.39 -0.35 -20.88
N ARG A 186 4.79 -1.52 -21.18
CA ARG A 186 3.35 -1.74 -21.00
C ARG A 186 2.93 -1.67 -19.54
N ILE A 187 3.69 -2.30 -18.65
CA ILE A 187 3.48 -2.17 -17.21
C ILE A 187 3.60 -0.71 -16.77
N GLY A 188 4.56 0.04 -17.30
CA GLY A 188 4.76 1.46 -17.03
C GLY A 188 3.56 2.35 -17.39
N VAL A 189 2.77 1.99 -18.41
CA VAL A 189 1.51 2.70 -18.74
C VAL A 189 0.48 2.52 -17.62
N ILE A 190 0.30 1.28 -17.13
CA ILE A 190 -0.59 1.01 -16.00
C ILE A 190 -0.06 1.65 -14.72
N ALA A 191 1.26 1.63 -14.50
CA ALA A 191 1.89 2.24 -13.33
C ALA A 191 1.55 3.72 -13.20
N LYS A 192 1.70 4.49 -14.29
CA LYS A 192 1.37 5.92 -14.32
C LYS A 192 -0.12 6.17 -14.01
N SER A 193 -1.01 5.37 -14.60
CA SER A 193 -2.45 5.46 -14.32
C SER A 193 -2.75 5.12 -12.86
N LEU A 194 -2.07 4.11 -12.30
CA LEU A 194 -2.26 3.69 -10.91
C LEU A 194 -1.78 4.74 -9.92
N VAL A 195 -0.64 5.38 -10.16
CA VAL A 195 -0.14 6.51 -9.36
C VAL A 195 -1.18 7.62 -9.31
N GLN A 196 -1.64 8.07 -10.47
CA GLN A 196 -2.63 9.15 -10.56
C GLN A 196 -3.90 8.79 -9.78
N LYS A 197 -4.46 7.60 -10.02
CA LYS A 197 -5.68 7.15 -9.34
C LYS A 197 -5.52 7.04 -7.83
N VAL A 198 -4.37 6.59 -7.33
CA VAL A 198 -4.09 6.51 -5.89
C VAL A 198 -4.03 7.90 -5.26
N LEU A 199 -3.36 8.87 -5.90
CA LEU A 199 -3.26 10.25 -5.39
C LEU A 199 -4.61 10.98 -5.43
N GLU A 200 -5.44 10.71 -6.44
CA GLU A 200 -6.77 11.31 -6.62
C GLU A 200 -7.88 10.60 -5.82
N ALA A 201 -7.62 9.40 -5.29
CA ALA A 201 -8.60 8.64 -4.52
C ALA A 201 -9.18 9.45 -3.35
N SER A 202 -10.46 9.25 -3.04
CA SER A 202 -11.08 9.85 -1.86
C SER A 202 -10.52 9.28 -0.56
N ALA A 203 -10.12 8.01 -0.58
CA ALA A 203 -9.41 7.37 0.52
C ALA A 203 -8.60 6.17 0.03
N ILE A 204 -7.52 5.86 0.75
CA ILE A 204 -6.79 4.59 0.66
C ILE A 204 -6.70 3.95 2.04
N TYR A 205 -6.36 2.67 2.09
CA TYR A 205 -6.28 1.91 3.34
C TYR A 205 -4.87 1.36 3.51
N CYS A 206 -4.10 1.91 4.43
CA CYS A 206 -2.71 1.48 4.65
C CYS A 206 -2.62 0.47 5.81
N VAL A 207 -1.75 -0.51 5.67
CA VAL A 207 -1.42 -1.46 6.73
C VAL A 207 -0.42 -0.82 7.69
N TYR A 208 -0.77 -0.78 8.97
CA TYR A 208 0.04 -0.25 10.06
C TYR A 208 0.54 -1.37 10.96
N SER A 209 1.74 -1.20 11.50
CA SER A 209 2.29 -2.05 12.54
C SER A 209 1.77 -1.56 13.90
N LYS A 210 1.08 -2.43 14.65
CA LYS A 210 0.65 -2.11 16.02
C LYS A 210 1.83 -1.99 17.00
N ILE A 211 2.97 -2.57 16.64
CA ILE A 211 4.19 -2.54 17.46
C ILE A 211 4.81 -1.14 17.44
N THR A 212 4.87 -0.52 16.27
CA THR A 212 5.54 0.78 16.06
C THR A 212 4.56 1.93 15.94
N GLY A 213 3.28 1.68 15.69
CA GLY A 213 2.28 2.71 15.41
C GLY A 213 2.37 3.34 14.02
N GLU A 214 3.34 2.90 13.22
CA GLU A 214 3.72 3.46 11.91
C GLU A 214 3.19 2.59 10.76
N PRO A 215 3.09 3.14 9.54
CA PRO A 215 2.90 2.35 8.32
C PRO A 215 3.89 1.19 8.27
N ALA A 216 3.36 -0.03 8.11
CA ALA A 216 4.18 -1.24 8.19
C ALA A 216 5.10 -1.34 6.97
N LEU A 217 6.38 -1.61 7.22
CA LEU A 217 7.38 -1.85 6.18
C LEU A 217 7.46 -3.35 5.84
N PHE A 218 7.39 -3.68 4.55
CA PHE A 218 7.46 -5.05 4.05
C PHE A 218 8.71 -5.26 3.19
N SER A 219 9.69 -5.98 3.74
CA SER A 219 10.91 -6.41 3.02
C SER A 219 10.96 -7.94 2.95
N GLN A 220 11.54 -8.47 1.88
CA GLN A 220 11.86 -9.89 1.74
C GLN A 220 13.38 -10.06 1.78
N THR A 221 13.85 -11.03 2.55
CA THR A 221 15.26 -11.43 2.53
C THR A 221 15.43 -12.62 1.60
N VAL A 222 16.34 -12.50 0.65
CA VAL A 222 16.65 -13.51 -0.36
C VAL A 222 18.09 -13.96 -0.20
N ASP A 223 18.28 -15.27 -0.06
CA ASP A 223 19.60 -15.91 -0.15
C ASP A 223 20.05 -15.91 -1.61
N ARG A 224 21.23 -15.32 -1.88
CA ARG A 224 21.80 -15.26 -3.24
C ARG A 224 22.52 -16.54 -3.65
N GLN A 225 22.57 -17.57 -2.80
CA GLN A 225 23.23 -18.86 -3.02
C GLN A 225 24.76 -18.75 -3.19
N ASP A 226 25.34 -17.58 -2.98
CA ASP A 226 26.78 -17.29 -2.97
C ASP A 226 27.31 -17.02 -1.55
N GLY A 227 26.47 -17.26 -0.52
CA GLY A 227 26.76 -16.95 0.87
C GLY A 227 26.40 -15.52 1.28
N THR A 228 25.88 -14.69 0.36
CA THR A 228 25.39 -13.35 0.64
C THR A 228 23.87 -13.29 0.66
N TYR A 229 23.32 -12.34 1.42
CA TYR A 229 21.89 -12.10 1.53
C TYR A 229 21.54 -10.72 0.99
N MET A 230 20.39 -10.62 0.36
CA MET A 230 19.83 -9.35 -0.11
C MET A 230 18.47 -9.12 0.53
N CYS A 231 18.25 -7.92 1.03
CA CYS A 231 16.92 -7.48 1.45
C CYS A 231 16.31 -6.66 0.31
N THR A 232 15.07 -6.94 -0.07
CA THR A 232 14.35 -6.06 -1.00
C THR A 232 14.14 -4.70 -0.35
N PRO A 233 14.11 -3.61 -1.14
CA PRO A 233 13.65 -2.32 -0.63
C PRO A 233 12.30 -2.49 0.08
N PRO A 234 12.16 -2.00 1.33
CA PRO A 234 10.92 -2.14 2.07
C PRO A 234 9.84 -1.20 1.54
N ASP A 235 8.69 -1.74 1.21
CA ASP A 235 7.52 -0.96 0.77
C ASP A 235 6.48 -0.90 1.88
N ILE A 236 5.65 0.14 1.87
CA ILE A 236 4.35 0.10 2.57
C ILE A 236 3.33 -0.67 1.74
N TRP A 237 2.23 -1.09 2.36
CA TRP A 237 1.13 -1.75 1.66
C TRP A 237 -0.15 -0.95 1.80
N ILE A 238 -0.74 -0.56 0.67
CA ILE A 238 -2.04 0.11 0.59
C ILE A 238 -3.08 -0.79 -0.08
N LEU A 239 -4.33 -0.67 0.34
CA LEU A 239 -5.49 -1.42 -0.13
C LEU A 239 -6.58 -0.44 -0.53
N THR A 240 -7.50 -0.92 -1.36
CA THR A 240 -8.74 -0.21 -1.71
C THR A 240 -9.85 -0.63 -0.75
N LYS A 241 -10.93 0.15 -0.67
CA LYS A 241 -12.09 -0.21 0.17
C LYS A 241 -12.70 -1.54 -0.25
N ALA A 242 -12.74 -1.81 -1.57
CA ALA A 242 -13.26 -3.04 -2.13
C ALA A 242 -12.47 -4.28 -1.66
N TYR A 243 -11.14 -4.15 -1.48
CA TYR A 243 -10.25 -5.28 -1.24
C TYR A 243 -9.68 -5.37 0.17
N LYS A 244 -9.86 -4.35 1.01
CA LYS A 244 -9.29 -4.35 2.37
C LYS A 244 -9.73 -5.58 3.19
N ASP A 245 -11.01 -5.97 3.11
CA ASP A 245 -11.54 -7.11 3.89
C ASP A 245 -11.09 -8.46 3.32
N ILE A 246 -10.83 -8.52 2.01
CA ILE A 246 -10.29 -9.71 1.34
C ILE A 246 -8.84 -9.92 1.77
N PHE A 247 -8.04 -8.86 1.80
CA PHE A 247 -6.61 -8.93 2.14
C PHE A 247 -6.34 -8.87 3.64
N LYS A 248 -7.28 -8.41 4.47
CA LYS A 248 -7.15 -8.35 5.93
C LYS A 248 -6.70 -9.69 6.53
N VAL A 249 -7.17 -10.81 5.98
CA VAL A 249 -6.81 -12.16 6.46
C VAL A 249 -5.31 -12.49 6.32
N ARG A 250 -4.56 -11.76 5.49
CA ARG A 250 -3.11 -11.91 5.33
C ARG A 250 -2.31 -11.19 6.41
N PHE A 251 -2.95 -10.30 7.17
CA PHE A 251 -2.31 -9.48 8.18
C PHE A 251 -2.80 -9.93 9.56
N PRO A 252 -1.98 -10.65 10.34
CA PRO A 252 -2.35 -11.09 11.68
C PRO A 252 -2.76 -9.90 12.55
N GLU A 253 -3.98 -9.93 13.11
CA GLU A 253 -4.58 -8.79 13.81
C GLU A 253 -3.83 -8.40 15.09
N GLU A 254 -3.03 -9.30 15.65
CA GLU A 254 -2.18 -9.03 16.81
C GLU A 254 -0.95 -8.17 16.45
N ARG A 255 -0.54 -8.16 15.18
CA ARG A 255 0.62 -7.40 14.69
C ARG A 255 0.23 -6.17 13.88
N TYR A 256 -0.88 -6.25 13.16
CA TYR A 256 -1.24 -5.25 12.17
C TYR A 256 -2.67 -4.73 12.34
N GLU A 257 -2.88 -3.54 11.81
CA GLU A 257 -4.20 -2.98 11.58
C GLU A 257 -4.25 -2.24 10.25
N ILE A 258 -5.46 -2.04 9.73
CA ILE A 258 -5.67 -1.31 8.48
C ILE A 258 -6.32 0.02 8.83
N ARG A 259 -5.62 1.12 8.55
CA ARG A 259 -6.12 2.49 8.81
C ARG A 259 -6.53 3.17 7.50
N GLU A 260 -7.63 3.90 7.55
CA GLU A 260 -8.11 4.71 6.43
C GLU A 260 -7.33 6.02 6.39
N ILE A 261 -6.78 6.35 5.21
CA ILE A 261 -6.16 7.62 4.90
C ILE A 261 -7.10 8.33 3.93
N LYS A 262 -7.86 9.30 4.46
CA LYS A 262 -8.80 10.08 3.66
C LYS A 262 -8.07 11.23 2.99
N ASN A 263 -8.41 11.46 1.74
CA ASN A 263 -8.03 12.68 1.07
C ASN A 263 -8.87 13.84 1.59
N ASP A 264 -8.25 15.01 1.67
CA ASP A 264 -8.92 16.26 1.98
C ASP A 264 -9.41 16.95 0.70
N ASP A 265 -10.16 18.04 0.83
CA ASP A 265 -10.64 18.82 -0.33
C ASP A 265 -9.49 19.36 -1.20
N SER A 266 -8.27 19.45 -0.62
CA SER A 266 -7.06 19.87 -1.36
C SER A 266 -6.44 18.75 -2.19
N HIS A 267 -6.90 17.51 -2.04
CA HIS A 267 -6.34 16.28 -2.62
C HIS A 267 -4.84 16.08 -2.32
N LYS A 268 -4.36 16.61 -1.19
CA LYS A 268 -2.94 16.51 -0.78
C LYS A 268 -2.71 15.60 0.41
N ALA A 269 -3.75 15.23 1.17
CA ALA A 269 -3.54 14.41 2.36
C ALA A 269 -2.91 13.04 2.03
N ILE A 270 -3.31 12.39 0.93
CA ILE A 270 -2.68 11.14 0.48
C ILE A 270 -1.24 11.39 0.03
N TYR A 271 -0.99 12.44 -0.75
CA TYR A 271 0.36 12.81 -1.20
C TYR A 271 1.30 13.06 -0.01
N ASN A 272 0.86 13.85 0.98
CA ASN A 272 1.62 14.16 2.18
C ASN A 272 1.86 12.91 3.03
N PHE A 273 0.86 12.03 3.14
CA PHE A 273 1.00 10.74 3.84
C PHE A 273 2.07 9.86 3.19
N LEU A 274 2.05 9.74 1.85
CA LEU A 274 3.06 8.98 1.12
C LEU A 274 4.45 9.61 1.27
N GLY A 275 4.56 10.94 1.16
CA GLY A 275 5.80 11.67 1.40
C GLY A 275 6.37 11.44 2.80
N TYR A 276 5.52 11.40 3.83
CA TYR A 276 5.90 11.01 5.18
C TYR A 276 6.44 9.58 5.23
N CYS A 277 5.74 8.63 4.62
CA CYS A 277 6.19 7.24 4.56
C CYS A 277 7.58 7.10 3.92
N PHE A 278 7.84 7.84 2.84
CA PHE A 278 9.10 7.74 2.10
C PHE A 278 10.25 8.47 2.79
N TYR A 279 10.04 9.74 3.13
CA TYR A 279 11.13 10.63 3.54
C TYR A 279 11.31 10.75 5.05
N MET A 280 10.38 10.22 5.83
CA MET A 280 10.47 10.19 7.30
C MET A 280 10.58 8.76 7.84
N ASN A 281 9.89 7.80 7.21
CA ASN A 281 9.90 6.39 7.65
C ASN A 281 10.78 5.48 6.80
N GLY A 282 11.27 6.00 5.66
CA GLY A 282 12.19 5.27 4.78
C GLY A 282 11.54 4.17 3.95
N ALA A 283 10.24 4.19 3.71
CA ALA A 283 9.64 3.29 2.71
C ALA A 283 10.19 3.62 1.31
N CYS A 284 10.57 2.60 0.55
CA CYS A 284 11.14 2.75 -0.79
C CYS A 284 10.08 2.74 -1.90
N GLY A 285 8.82 2.45 -1.55
CA GLY A 285 7.73 2.33 -2.49
C GLY A 285 6.44 1.86 -1.82
N VAL A 286 5.49 1.50 -2.68
CA VAL A 286 4.12 1.15 -2.29
C VAL A 286 3.71 -0.12 -3.02
N LYS A 287 3.32 -1.14 -2.25
CA LYS A 287 2.54 -2.29 -2.71
C LYS A 287 1.08 -1.89 -2.79
N VAL A 288 0.49 -1.95 -3.98
CA VAL A 288 -0.88 -1.52 -4.24
C VAL A 288 -1.78 -2.74 -4.36
N VAL A 289 -2.68 -2.93 -3.40
CA VAL A 289 -3.63 -4.05 -3.25
C VAL A 289 -2.95 -5.41 -3.01
N ASN A 290 -2.03 -5.83 -3.87
CA ASN A 290 -1.31 -7.10 -3.77
C ASN A 290 0.22 -6.91 -3.70
N GLU A 291 0.95 -7.96 -3.35
CA GLU A 291 2.41 -7.90 -3.15
C GLU A 291 3.24 -7.81 -4.44
N ASN A 292 2.64 -8.12 -5.59
CA ASN A 292 3.31 -8.17 -6.89
C ASN A 292 3.14 -6.89 -7.71
N THR A 293 2.32 -5.96 -7.24
CA THR A 293 2.13 -4.63 -7.83
C THR A 293 2.81 -3.62 -6.91
N ALA A 294 4.10 -3.39 -7.12
CA ALA A 294 4.92 -2.45 -6.35
C ALA A 294 5.38 -1.29 -7.25
N ILE A 295 5.26 -0.07 -6.73
CA ILE A 295 5.67 1.16 -7.41
C ILE A 295 6.64 1.92 -6.50
N ALA A 296 7.75 2.39 -7.07
CA ALA A 296 8.79 3.09 -6.33
C ALA A 296 8.31 4.46 -5.80
N ALA A 297 8.85 4.88 -4.66
CA ALA A 297 8.48 6.14 -4.00
C ALA A 297 8.54 7.38 -4.92
N PRO A 298 9.60 7.60 -5.73
CA PRO A 298 9.71 8.78 -6.60
C PRO A 298 8.62 8.91 -7.65
N GLU A 299 7.94 7.81 -8.01
CA GLU A 299 6.84 7.84 -8.96
C GLU A 299 5.58 8.49 -8.36
N PHE A 300 5.41 8.44 -7.03
CA PHE A 300 4.30 9.09 -6.32
C PHE A 300 4.66 10.50 -5.85
N VAL A 301 5.79 10.61 -5.17
CA VAL A 301 6.26 11.84 -4.53
C VAL A 301 7.73 11.97 -4.89
N PRO A 302 8.15 13.00 -5.62
CA PRO A 302 9.56 13.20 -5.94
C PRO A 302 10.38 13.49 -4.68
N GLU A 303 11.67 13.18 -4.73
CA GLU A 303 12.59 13.50 -3.65
C GLU A 303 12.61 15.02 -3.41
N PRO A 304 12.61 15.47 -2.14
CA PRO A 304 12.78 16.89 -1.84
C PRO A 304 14.09 17.42 -2.42
N ASP A 305 14.00 18.47 -3.25
CA ASP A 305 15.17 19.15 -3.80
C ASP A 305 15.61 20.29 -2.87
N TYR A 306 16.76 20.10 -2.23
CA TYR A 306 17.38 21.08 -1.34
C TYR A 306 18.61 21.76 -1.94
N SER A 307 18.88 21.58 -3.24
CA SER A 307 20.08 22.12 -3.90
C SER A 307 20.25 23.65 -3.76
N ASN A 308 19.14 24.37 -3.64
CA ASN A 308 19.10 25.83 -3.48
C ASN A 308 18.83 26.29 -2.03
N ILE A 309 18.80 25.36 -1.07
CA ILE A 309 18.57 25.65 0.34
C ILE A 309 19.92 25.58 1.07
N PRO A 310 20.31 26.59 1.86
CA PRO A 310 21.49 26.51 2.72
C PRO A 310 21.44 25.26 3.59
N GLU A 311 22.57 24.56 3.78
CA GLU A 311 22.61 23.28 4.50
C GLU A 311 21.94 23.33 5.88
N ILE A 312 22.10 24.44 6.60
CA ILE A 312 21.49 24.64 7.91
C ILE A 312 19.95 24.73 7.88
N SER A 313 19.38 25.16 6.75
CA SER A 313 17.94 25.25 6.55
C SER A 313 17.33 23.97 5.99
N VAL A 314 18.16 22.98 5.65
CA VAL A 314 17.68 21.66 5.21
C VAL A 314 17.05 20.93 6.40
N PRO A 315 15.78 20.48 6.28
CA PRO A 315 15.13 19.73 7.35
C PRO A 315 15.93 18.49 7.74
N VAL A 316 16.11 18.29 9.04
CA VAL A 316 16.70 17.05 9.56
C VAL A 316 15.69 15.92 9.37
N THR A 317 16.10 14.92 8.59
CA THR A 317 15.39 13.67 8.36
C THR A 317 16.41 12.54 8.30
N ASN A 318 16.07 11.36 8.79
CA ASN A 318 16.94 10.19 8.76
C ASN A 318 16.17 8.94 8.26
N PRO A 319 15.59 8.96 7.04
CA PRO A 319 14.71 7.90 6.57
C PRO A 319 15.39 6.52 6.55
N ASP A 320 16.66 6.45 6.16
CA ASP A 320 17.40 5.18 6.10
C ASP A 320 17.64 4.59 7.49
N LEU A 321 17.95 5.43 8.49
CA LEU A 321 18.04 4.99 9.88
C LEU A 321 16.68 4.49 10.40
N VAL A 322 15.63 5.30 10.22
CA VAL A 322 14.27 4.98 10.70
C VAL A 322 13.76 3.70 10.07
N ARG A 323 14.01 3.46 8.77
CA ARG A 323 13.67 2.21 8.08
C ARG A 323 14.14 0.99 8.85
N TRP A 324 15.42 0.96 9.23
CA TRP A 324 15.99 -0.19 9.92
C TRP A 324 15.51 -0.30 11.36
N MET A 325 15.28 0.83 12.04
CA MET A 325 14.63 0.84 13.37
C MET A 325 13.25 0.18 13.31
N LEU A 326 12.40 0.58 12.36
CA LEU A 326 11.06 0.03 12.19
C LEU A 326 11.07 -1.45 11.80
N LEU A 327 11.94 -1.86 10.87
CA LEU A 327 12.06 -3.26 10.46
C LEU A 327 12.51 -4.17 11.62
N ILE A 328 13.49 -3.74 12.42
CA ILE A 328 13.94 -4.48 13.61
C ILE A 328 12.79 -4.58 14.64
N ALA A 329 12.09 -3.48 14.89
CA ALA A 329 10.97 -3.46 15.82
C ALA A 329 9.84 -4.41 15.40
N GLN A 330 9.48 -4.40 14.12
CA GLN A 330 8.47 -5.28 13.53
C GLN A 330 8.87 -6.77 13.57
N LEU A 331 10.16 -7.07 13.41
CA LEU A 331 10.69 -8.43 13.54
C LEU A 331 10.48 -8.96 14.97
N GLY A 332 10.59 -8.08 15.96
CA GLY A 332 10.46 -8.41 17.36
C GLY A 332 11.65 -9.25 17.86
N GLN A 333 11.41 -10.10 18.86
CA GLN A 333 12.46 -10.99 19.36
C GLN A 333 12.66 -12.17 18.39
N PRO A 334 13.85 -12.32 17.78
CA PRO A 334 14.09 -13.37 16.81
C PRO A 334 14.13 -14.75 17.50
N ALA A 335 13.22 -15.65 17.11
CA ALA A 335 13.09 -16.99 17.67
C ALA A 335 13.76 -18.06 16.81
N THR A 336 13.78 -17.88 15.48
CA THR A 336 14.40 -18.82 14.53
C THR A 336 15.78 -18.37 14.07
N ASP A 337 16.59 -19.28 13.54
CA ASP A 337 17.93 -18.92 13.03
C ASP A 337 17.85 -18.00 11.81
N GLU A 338 16.82 -18.16 10.98
CA GLU A 338 16.49 -17.22 9.89
C GLU A 338 16.19 -15.82 10.44
N GLN A 339 15.34 -15.70 11.47
CA GLN A 339 15.04 -14.40 12.09
C GLN A 339 16.28 -13.78 12.74
N LYS A 340 17.15 -14.57 13.38
CA LYS A 340 18.42 -14.08 13.95
C LYS A 340 19.35 -13.57 12.86
N LEU A 341 19.41 -14.24 11.72
CA LEU A 341 20.18 -13.80 10.57
C LEU A 341 19.64 -12.46 10.04
N ILE A 342 18.33 -12.36 9.81
CA ILE A 342 17.68 -11.13 9.33
C ILE A 342 17.93 -9.98 10.33
N TYR A 343 17.78 -10.24 11.63
CA TYR A 343 18.08 -9.27 12.67
C TYR A 343 19.53 -8.74 12.57
N LYS A 344 20.52 -9.63 12.42
CA LYS A 344 21.94 -9.24 12.26
C LYS A 344 22.16 -8.37 11.03
N LEU A 345 21.50 -8.69 9.91
CA LEU A 345 21.58 -7.90 8.69
C LEU A 345 21.00 -6.50 8.90
N TYR A 346 19.78 -6.40 9.46
CA TYR A 346 19.14 -5.12 9.75
C TYR A 346 19.94 -4.29 10.76
N PHE A 347 20.48 -4.94 11.80
CA PHE A 347 21.31 -4.28 12.80
C PHE A 347 22.59 -3.72 12.20
N ARG A 348 23.22 -4.44 11.27
CA ARG A 348 24.39 -3.93 10.53
C ARG A 348 24.04 -2.68 9.71
N PHE A 349 22.92 -2.69 8.99
CA PHE A 349 22.51 -1.51 8.22
C PHE A 349 22.13 -0.34 9.13
N LEU A 350 21.39 -0.59 10.23
CA LEU A 350 21.11 0.40 11.27
C LEU A 350 22.40 1.03 11.79
N SER A 351 23.41 0.21 12.08
CA SER A 351 24.70 0.65 12.63
C SER A 351 25.41 1.64 11.69
N ILE A 352 25.43 1.33 10.39
CA ILE A 352 26.05 2.19 9.37
C ILE A 352 25.29 3.52 9.23
N GLU A 353 23.97 3.51 9.32
CA GLU A 353 23.19 4.74 9.20
C GLU A 353 23.20 5.56 10.50
N MET A 354 23.39 4.93 11.67
CA MET A 354 23.49 5.59 12.96
C MET A 354 24.71 6.52 13.05
N THR A 355 25.85 6.12 12.46
CA THR A 355 27.08 6.91 12.51
C THR A 355 27.05 8.14 11.59
N LYS A 356 26.18 8.14 10.57
CA LYS A 356 25.99 9.25 9.64
C LYS A 356 24.87 10.21 10.08
N ALA A 357 23.97 9.73 10.93
CA ALA A 357 22.75 10.43 11.28
C ALA A 357 23.00 11.72 12.09
N ARG A 358 22.14 12.71 11.86
CA ARG A 358 22.04 13.92 12.68
C ARG A 358 20.71 13.93 13.38
N PHE A 359 20.71 14.26 14.66
CA PHE A 359 19.52 14.22 15.49
C PHE A 359 19.17 15.59 16.03
N ILE A 360 17.89 15.77 16.31
CA ILE A 360 17.37 16.94 16.98
C ILE A 360 17.26 16.63 18.47
N ILE A 361 18.05 17.34 19.28
CA ILE A 361 17.98 17.27 20.73
C ILE A 361 17.04 18.40 21.21
N PRO A 362 15.92 18.08 21.88
CA PRO A 362 15.05 19.10 22.42
C PRO A 362 15.81 19.93 23.46
N THR A 363 15.74 21.24 23.32
CA THR A 363 16.49 22.19 24.13
C THR A 363 15.59 23.31 24.62
N LYS A 364 15.74 23.64 25.90
CA LYS A 364 15.25 24.89 26.51
C LYS A 364 16.41 25.66 27.10
N THR A 365 16.33 26.97 27.09
CA THR A 365 17.34 27.86 27.64
C THR A 365 16.74 28.78 28.68
N SER A 366 17.56 29.21 29.63
CA SER A 366 17.17 30.18 30.68
C SER A 366 16.85 31.57 30.14
N GLU A 367 17.35 31.91 28.95
CA GLU A 367 17.09 33.14 28.21
C GLU A 367 16.63 32.79 26.78
N ASP A 368 16.11 33.77 26.03
CA ASP A 368 15.85 33.60 24.61
C ASP A 368 17.12 33.19 23.85
N PHE A 369 16.99 32.21 22.95
CA PHE A 369 18.09 31.82 22.07
C PHE A 369 18.54 33.03 21.24
N PRO A 370 19.86 33.29 21.15
CA PRO A 370 20.38 34.24 20.18
C PRO A 370 19.97 33.83 18.76
N GLU A 371 19.77 34.80 17.88
CA GLU A 371 19.55 34.48 16.47
C GLU A 371 20.79 33.81 15.88
N PRO A 372 20.61 32.76 15.05
CA PRO A 372 21.72 32.14 14.36
C PRO A 372 22.36 33.10 13.35
N ASP A 373 23.65 32.94 13.08
CA ASP A 373 24.34 33.67 12.02
C ASP A 373 23.94 33.20 10.61
N GLU A 374 24.53 33.81 9.58
CA GLU A 374 24.27 33.47 8.16
C GLU A 374 24.60 32.02 7.79
N ASN A 375 25.44 31.34 8.57
CA ASN A 375 25.76 29.92 8.42
C ASN A 375 24.92 29.05 9.37
N GLY A 376 23.96 29.65 10.07
CA GLY A 376 23.05 29.03 11.01
C GLY A 376 23.67 28.67 12.37
N LYS A 377 24.88 29.13 12.65
CA LYS A 377 25.56 28.87 13.91
C LYS A 377 25.06 29.84 14.97
N THR A 378 24.70 29.31 16.13
CA THR A 378 24.32 30.12 17.29
C THR A 378 25.46 30.13 18.31
N VAL A 379 25.96 31.31 18.67
CA VAL A 379 26.94 31.46 19.76
C VAL A 379 26.18 31.74 21.05
N LEU A 380 26.21 30.79 21.97
CA LEU A 380 25.58 30.93 23.28
C LEU A 380 26.45 31.82 24.19
N LYS A 381 25.79 32.65 25.01
CA LYS A 381 26.49 33.46 26.02
C LYS A 381 27.16 32.53 27.04
N LYS A 382 28.33 32.94 27.52
CA LYS A 382 28.98 32.31 28.66
C LYS A 382 27.99 32.31 29.84
N ASP A 383 27.86 31.17 30.51
CA ASP A 383 26.95 30.92 31.64
C ASP A 383 25.45 30.73 31.31
N MET A 384 25.07 30.64 30.02
CA MET A 384 23.71 30.28 29.62
C MET A 384 23.38 28.84 30.05
N GLN A 385 22.27 28.66 30.77
CA GLN A 385 21.83 27.32 31.17
C GLN A 385 20.98 26.68 30.07
N ILE A 386 21.37 25.47 29.66
CA ILE A 386 20.65 24.64 28.69
C ILE A 386 20.03 23.47 29.45
N SER A 387 18.73 23.30 29.28
CA SER A 387 17.99 22.16 29.79
C SER A 387 17.79 21.15 28.65
N LEU A 388 18.24 19.92 28.90
CA LEU A 388 18.03 18.77 28.04
C LEU A 388 17.09 17.78 28.76
N PRO A 389 16.04 17.27 28.08
CA PRO A 389 15.20 16.24 28.67
C PRO A 389 15.96 14.92 28.68
N THR A 390 16.12 14.35 29.88
CA THR A 390 16.77 13.06 30.09
C THR A 390 15.81 12.03 30.68
N ILE A 391 16.15 10.76 30.50
CA ILE A 391 15.57 9.61 31.20
C ILE A 391 16.68 8.84 31.90
N GLU A 392 16.31 7.88 32.75
CA GLU A 392 17.27 6.95 33.34
C GLU A 392 17.91 6.09 32.23
N GLY A 393 19.23 6.13 32.16
CA GLY A 393 20.02 5.31 31.25
C GLY A 393 20.65 4.10 31.95
N LYS A 394 21.57 3.44 31.27
CA LYS A 394 22.31 2.29 31.80
C LYS A 394 23.50 2.79 32.62
N HIS A 395 23.98 1.93 33.52
CA HIS A 395 25.20 2.18 34.31
C HIS A 395 25.20 3.52 35.08
N ASN A 396 24.01 3.97 35.53
CA ASN A 396 23.77 5.26 36.18
C ASN A 396 24.05 6.50 35.30
N ASN A 397 24.16 6.33 33.99
CA ASN A 397 24.18 7.45 33.05
C ASN A 397 22.76 7.99 32.84
N ALA A 398 22.64 9.28 32.57
CA ALA A 398 21.41 9.84 32.03
C ALA A 398 21.37 9.61 30.51
N ALA A 399 20.20 9.28 29.97
CA ALA A 399 19.99 9.17 28.53
C ALA A 399 19.24 10.41 28.01
N VAL A 400 19.83 11.12 27.04
CA VAL A 400 19.22 12.30 26.42
C VAL A 400 18.22 11.86 25.36
N ARG A 401 17.05 12.51 25.32
CA ARG A 401 16.07 12.28 24.25
C ARG A 401 16.52 12.95 22.96
N MET A 402 16.42 12.24 21.86
CA MET A 402 16.82 12.70 20.53
C MET A 402 15.78 12.27 19.50
N TYR A 403 15.62 13.06 18.43
CA TYR A 403 14.62 12.79 17.39
C TYR A 403 15.23 12.84 15.99
N THR A 404 14.74 11.97 15.11
CA THR A 404 15.20 11.90 13.72
C THR A 404 14.65 13.01 12.84
N ASP A 405 13.64 13.74 13.34
CA ASP A 405 12.94 14.79 12.64
C ASP A 405 12.08 15.66 13.57
N TRP A 406 11.68 16.83 13.06
CA TRP A 406 10.92 17.83 13.79
C TRP A 406 9.51 17.37 14.16
N LYS A 407 8.87 16.57 13.31
CA LYS A 407 7.51 16.09 13.57
C LYS A 407 7.50 15.19 14.80
N ARG A 408 8.41 14.21 14.87
CA ARG A 408 8.53 13.32 16.04
C ARG A 408 8.91 14.06 17.32
N LEU A 409 9.75 15.09 17.22
CA LEU A 409 10.03 15.97 18.36
C LEU A 409 8.75 16.66 18.84
N GLN A 410 8.00 17.28 17.93
CA GLN A 410 6.79 18.02 18.28
C GLN A 410 5.72 17.10 18.87
N ASP A 411 5.49 15.93 18.26
CA ASP A 411 4.52 14.95 18.74
C ASP A 411 4.86 14.47 20.16
N ALA A 412 6.16 14.30 20.48
CA ALA A 412 6.59 13.77 21.77
C ALA A 412 6.79 14.81 22.87
N MET A 413 7.21 16.03 22.52
CA MET A 413 7.61 17.08 23.47
C MET A 413 6.62 18.24 23.57
N GLY A 414 5.72 18.37 22.59
CA GLY A 414 4.79 19.49 22.46
C GLY A 414 5.46 20.81 22.07
N ASP A 415 4.69 21.89 22.13
CA ASP A 415 5.16 23.22 21.77
C ASP A 415 6.14 23.80 22.80
N GLY A 416 7.03 24.69 22.35
CA GLY A 416 7.96 25.43 23.22
C GLY A 416 9.32 24.75 23.46
N TRP A 417 9.61 23.64 22.79
CA TRP A 417 10.96 23.09 22.69
C TRP A 417 11.63 23.55 21.40
N LYS A 418 12.89 23.97 21.50
CA LYS A 418 13.76 24.18 20.33
C LYS A 418 14.58 22.93 20.07
N GLY A 419 15.27 22.88 18.94
CA GLY A 419 16.10 21.74 18.55
C GLY A 419 17.55 22.15 18.38
N MET A 420 18.45 21.46 19.08
CA MET A 420 19.88 21.50 18.82
C MET A 420 20.23 20.29 17.94
N ILE A 421 20.81 20.54 16.77
CA ILE A 421 21.15 19.48 15.82
C ILE A 421 22.57 18.99 16.11
N GLN A 422 22.72 17.70 16.39
CA GLN A 422 24.02 17.08 16.67
C GLN A 422 24.10 15.66 16.07
N PRO A 423 25.28 15.22 15.60
CA PRO A 423 25.56 13.81 15.44
C PRO A 423 25.63 13.14 16.83
N ILE A 424 25.47 11.82 16.87
CA ILE A 424 25.49 11.07 18.13
C ILE A 424 26.86 11.16 18.85
N ASP A 425 27.96 11.22 18.11
CA ASP A 425 29.32 11.46 18.61
C ASP A 425 29.44 12.73 19.47
N GLY A 426 28.60 13.74 19.20
CA GLY A 426 28.62 15.00 19.92
C GLY A 426 28.12 14.91 21.37
N ILE A 427 27.45 13.81 21.74
CA ILE A 427 26.80 13.68 23.07
C ILE A 427 27.04 12.33 23.76
N ILE A 428 27.31 11.25 23.01
CA ILE A 428 27.38 9.87 23.51
C ILE A 428 28.52 9.63 24.54
N ASP A 429 29.50 10.52 24.59
CA ASP A 429 30.59 10.44 25.57
C ASP A 429 30.15 10.82 26.99
N GLN A 430 29.08 11.62 27.12
CA GLN A 430 28.58 12.16 28.39
C GLN A 430 27.21 11.60 28.77
N PHE A 431 26.40 11.24 27.78
CA PHE A 431 25.04 10.74 27.96
C PHE A 431 24.81 9.51 27.10
N ASP A 432 23.92 8.62 27.53
CA ASP A 432 23.34 7.65 26.61
C ASP A 432 22.28 8.36 25.73
N CYS A 433 21.79 7.71 24.68
CA CYS A 433 20.89 8.30 23.70
C CYS A 433 19.58 7.52 23.59
N ALA A 434 18.46 8.17 23.87
CA ALA A 434 17.12 7.64 23.66
C ALA A 434 16.51 8.28 22.39
N ILE A 435 16.57 7.57 21.28
CA ILE A 435 16.21 8.07 19.94
C ILE A 435 14.76 7.73 19.64
N ASN A 436 13.98 8.72 19.19
CA ASN A 436 12.56 8.59 18.83
C ASN A 436 11.68 7.97 19.94
N LEU A 437 11.91 8.40 21.18
CA LEU A 437 11.04 8.02 22.30
C LEU A 437 9.68 8.74 22.16
N THR A 438 8.70 8.02 21.61
CA THR A 438 7.30 8.44 21.44
C THR A 438 6.38 7.52 22.27
N GLU A 439 5.06 7.64 22.10
CA GLU A 439 4.08 6.71 22.71
C GLU A 439 4.30 5.24 22.30
N HIS A 440 4.93 5.02 21.14
CA HIS A 440 5.33 3.70 20.66
C HIS A 440 6.83 3.50 20.88
N GLU A 441 7.23 3.14 22.11
CA GLU A 441 8.64 3.01 22.51
C GLU A 441 9.48 2.15 21.55
N LYS A 442 8.87 1.11 20.96
CA LYS A 442 9.53 0.19 20.02
C LYS A 442 9.81 0.81 18.64
N ALA A 443 9.21 1.94 18.30
CA ALA A 443 9.58 2.70 17.10
C ALA A 443 10.90 3.46 17.29
N GLY A 444 11.34 3.63 18.53
CA GLY A 444 12.62 4.23 18.91
C GLY A 444 13.74 3.21 19.10
N CYS A 445 14.92 3.71 19.46
CA CYS A 445 16.03 2.86 19.90
C CYS A 445 16.85 3.54 21.00
N TYR A 446 17.60 2.70 21.72
CA TYR A 446 18.50 3.13 22.78
C TYR A 446 19.92 2.83 22.36
N VAL A 447 20.82 3.81 22.54
CA VAL A 447 22.24 3.65 22.21
C VAL A 447 23.07 4.16 23.38
N ASP A 448 23.91 3.28 23.93
CA ASP A 448 24.97 3.65 24.87
C ASP A 448 26.33 3.70 24.14
N LYS A 449 27.34 4.19 24.86
CA LYS A 449 28.69 4.36 24.32
C LYS A 449 29.34 3.06 23.84
N GLU A 450 29.06 1.94 24.48
CA GLU A 450 29.62 0.64 24.08
C GLU A 450 28.99 0.16 22.77
N MET A 451 27.66 0.19 22.70
CA MET A 451 26.90 -0.13 21.50
C MET A 451 27.30 0.76 20.32
N PHE A 452 27.48 2.05 20.55
CA PHE A 452 27.87 2.96 19.48
C PHE A 452 29.28 2.67 18.94
N ARG A 453 30.23 2.27 19.78
CA ARG A 453 31.56 1.82 19.34
C ARG A 453 31.49 0.54 18.52
N GLU A 454 30.59 -0.38 18.88
CA GLU A 454 30.32 -1.56 18.06
C GLU A 454 29.78 -1.13 16.69
N MET A 455 28.80 -0.23 16.65
CA MET A 455 28.24 0.30 15.39
C MET A 455 29.31 0.90 14.47
N GLN A 456 30.24 1.70 15.03
CA GLN A 456 31.36 2.29 14.29
C GLN A 456 32.31 1.24 13.67
N SER A 457 32.40 0.04 14.24
CA SER A 457 33.22 -1.04 13.66
C SER A 457 32.62 -1.58 12.36
N PHE A 458 31.29 -1.71 12.27
CA PHE A 458 30.61 -2.16 11.06
C PHE A 458 30.74 -1.19 9.88
N GLU A 459 30.77 0.12 10.15
CA GLU A 459 31.01 1.12 9.13
C GLU A 459 32.42 1.01 8.54
N LYS A 460 33.44 0.85 9.40
CA LYS A 460 34.84 0.69 8.97
C LYS A 460 35.02 -0.56 8.09
N ASP A 461 34.40 -1.67 8.48
CA ASP A 461 34.41 -2.90 7.69
C ASP A 461 33.68 -2.73 6.34
N PHE A 462 32.64 -1.89 6.28
CA PHE A 462 31.94 -1.60 5.03
C PHE A 462 32.78 -0.73 4.08
N GLN A 463 33.49 0.27 4.61
CA GLN A 463 34.38 1.15 3.81
C GLN A 463 35.66 0.46 3.32
N GLN A 464 36.10 -0.62 3.95
CA GLN A 464 37.29 -1.38 3.52
C GLN A 464 36.98 -2.44 2.46
N ASN A 465 35.72 -2.85 2.32
CA ASN A 465 35.29 -3.95 1.44
C ASN A 465 34.51 -3.48 0.20
N ASN A 466 34.29 -2.17 0.06
CA ASN A 466 33.71 -1.51 -1.11
C ASN A 466 34.62 -0.34 -1.51
#